data_AF-A0A7C7UC74-F1
#
_entry.id   AF-A0A7C7UC74-F1
#
_cell.length_a   1.000
_cell.length_b   1.000
_cell.length_c   1.000
_cell.angle_alpha   90.00
_cell.angle_beta   90.00
_cell.angle_gamma   90.00
#
_symmetry.space_group_name_H-M   'P 1'
#
loop_
_entity.id
_entity.type
_entity.pdbx_description
1 polymer ?
#
loop_
_entity_poly.entity_id
_entity_poly.type
_entity_poly.pdbx_seq_one_letter_code
_entity_poly.pdbx_strand_id
1 'polypeptide(L)' 'ILKPLLARLRREFNLAAAEVACHDAWQSAEVAFVTVANDSGHVHAVLERAIRWIETHHPEAQVVDWQIEIL' A
#
# COMPACT_ATOMS: atom_id res chain seq x y z
N ILE A 1 7.62 -11.86 -4.02
CA ILE A 1 6.25 -11.54 -3.53
C ILE A 1 5.97 -10.05 -3.67
N LEU A 2 6.85 -9.18 -3.18
CA LEU A 2 6.60 -7.73 -3.16
C LEU A 2 6.44 -7.07 -4.53
N LYS A 3 7.34 -7.31 -5.49
CA LYS A 3 7.25 -6.70 -6.84
C LYS A 3 5.88 -6.91 -7.54
N PRO A 4 5.33 -8.13 -7.64
CA PRO A 4 4.02 -8.32 -8.25
C PRO A 4 2.88 -7.71 -7.42
N LEU A 5 2.99 -7.68 -6.09
CA LEU A 5 2.04 -6.98 -5.20
C LEU A 5 1.98 -5.48 -5.52
N LEU A 6 3.13 -4.79 -5.54
CA LEU A 6 3.21 -3.35 -5.86
C LEU A 6 2.67 -3.06 -7.26
N ALA A 7 2.99 -3.92 -8.24
CA ALA A 7 2.46 -3.76 -9.59
C ALA A 7 0.93 -3.90 -9.67
N ARG A 8 0.33 -4.79 -8.86
CA ARG A 8 -1.12 -4.99 -8.82
C ARG A 8 -1.83 -3.85 -8.10
N LEU A 9 -1.28 -3.36 -6.99
CA LEU A 9 -1.80 -2.20 -6.26
C LEU A 9 -1.86 -0.95 -7.13
N ARG A 10 -0.78 -0.66 -7.88
CA ARG A 10 -0.72 0.47 -8.82
C ARG A 10 -1.81 0.40 -9.90
N ARG A 11 -2.14 -0.81 -10.36
CA ARG A 11 -3.16 -1.04 -11.40
C ARG A 11 -4.58 -0.94 -10.85
N GLU A 12 -4.83 -1.48 -9.67
CA GLU A 12 -6.17 -1.59 -9.08
C GLU A 12 -6.67 -0.26 -8.48
N PHE A 13 -5.78 0.52 -7.88
CA PHE A 13 -6.16 1.68 -7.07
C PHE A 13 -5.74 3.03 -7.64
N ASN A 14 -5.10 3.07 -8.81
CA ASN A 14 -4.56 4.29 -9.40
C ASN A 14 -3.70 5.10 -8.39
N LEU A 15 -2.80 4.39 -7.69
CA LEU A 15 -1.87 4.97 -6.72
C LEU A 15 -0.43 4.67 -7.13
N ALA A 16 0.50 5.49 -6.66
CA ALA A 16 1.91 5.17 -6.66
C ALA A 16 2.22 4.26 -5.46
N ALA A 17 3.05 3.23 -5.67
CA ALA A 17 3.47 2.30 -4.62
C ALA A 17 4.97 1.99 -4.76
N ALA A 18 5.70 2.03 -3.66
CA ALA A 18 7.12 1.73 -3.61
C ALA A 18 7.51 1.08 -2.29
N GLU A 19 8.53 0.22 -2.33
CA GLU A 19 9.25 -0.20 -1.13
C GLU A 19 10.16 0.95 -0.67
N VAL A 20 10.12 1.31 0.61
CA VAL A 20 10.80 2.50 1.15
C VAL A 20 11.78 2.19 2.28
N ALA A 21 11.69 1.02 2.90
CA ALA A 21 12.63 0.57 3.92
C ALA A 21 12.67 -0.96 4.05
N CYS A 22 13.45 -1.46 5.04
CA CYS A 22 13.69 -2.88 5.31
C CYS A 22 14.45 -3.64 4.19
N HIS A 23 15.22 -2.94 3.36
CA HIS A 23 15.91 -3.55 2.21
C HIS A 23 16.93 -4.66 2.56
N ASP A 24 17.48 -4.65 3.78
CA ASP A 24 18.42 -5.69 4.27
C ASP A 24 17.74 -6.76 5.14
N ALA A 25 16.43 -6.63 5.39
CA ALA A 25 15.67 -7.57 6.20
C ALA A 25 14.94 -8.60 5.32
N TRP A 26 15.20 -9.87 5.59
CA TRP A 26 14.46 -10.95 4.94
C TRP A 26 13.06 -11.05 5.57
N GLN A 27 12.05 -11.28 4.73
CA GLN A 27 10.64 -11.44 5.15
C GLN A 27 10.01 -10.19 5.79
N SER A 28 10.61 -9.01 5.61
CA SER A 28 10.03 -7.73 6.04
C SER A 28 10.19 -6.71 4.92
N ALA A 29 9.23 -5.79 4.81
CA ALA A 29 9.25 -4.72 3.84
C ALA A 29 8.43 -3.55 4.39
N GLU A 30 8.91 -2.33 4.19
CA GLU A 30 8.11 -1.13 4.39
C GLU A 30 7.70 -0.58 3.03
N VAL A 31 6.41 -0.27 2.87
CA VAL A 31 5.83 0.14 1.60
C VAL A 31 5.11 1.46 1.78
N ALA A 32 5.37 2.42 0.89
CA ALA A 32 4.65 3.67 0.83
C ALA A 32 3.64 3.68 -0.32
N PHE A 33 2.49 4.29 -0.07
CA PHE A 33 1.46 4.59 -1.07
C PHE A 33 1.22 6.09 -1.17
N VAL A 34 1.03 6.58 -2.39
CA VAL A 34 0.68 7.99 -2.64
C VAL A 34 -0.39 8.07 -3.71
N THR A 35 -1.39 8.91 -3.48
CA THR A 35 -2.38 9.30 -4.48
C THR A 35 -2.75 10.77 -4.30
N VAL A 36 -3.27 11.39 -5.36
CA VAL A 36 -3.65 12.81 -5.38
C VAL A 36 -5.07 12.91 -5.93
N ALA A 37 -5.94 13.62 -5.22
CA ALA A 37 -7.29 13.93 -5.66
C ALA A 37 -7.77 15.25 -5.06
N ASN A 38 -8.90 15.76 -5.58
CA ASN A 38 -9.50 17.02 -5.13
C ASN A 38 -10.34 16.88 -3.84
N ASP A 39 -10.54 15.66 -3.35
CA ASP A 39 -11.33 15.35 -2.17
C ASP A 39 -10.51 14.48 -1.21
N SER A 40 -10.32 14.95 0.02
CA SER A 40 -9.53 14.24 1.04
C SER A 40 -10.21 12.97 1.51
N GLY A 41 -11.55 12.93 1.56
CA GLY A 41 -12.32 11.72 1.87
C GLY A 41 -12.07 10.61 0.86
N HIS A 42 -12.02 10.96 -0.42
CA HIS A 42 -11.68 10.05 -1.51
C HIS A 42 -10.24 9.53 -1.38
N VAL A 43 -9.26 10.39 -1.10
CA VAL A 43 -7.86 9.98 -0.85
C VAL A 43 -7.80 8.97 0.30
N HIS A 44 -8.43 9.30 1.43
CA HIS A 44 -8.45 8.42 2.60
C HIS A 44 -9.05 7.04 2.26
N ALA A 45 -10.22 7.03 1.62
CA ALA A 45 -10.92 5.81 1.27
C ALA A 45 -10.15 4.93 0.28
N VAL A 46 -9.46 5.53 -0.70
CA VAL A 46 -8.61 4.79 -1.64
C VAL A 46 -7.43 4.14 -0.93
N LEU A 47 -6.73 4.88 -0.06
CA LEU A 47 -5.58 4.37 0.69
C LEU A 47 -5.99 3.26 1.67
N GLU A 48 -7.06 3.46 2.44
CA GLU A 48 -7.58 2.45 3.37
C GLU A 48 -8.00 1.17 2.62
N ARG A 49 -8.69 1.32 1.49
CA ARG A 49 -9.12 0.17 0.67
C ARG A 49 -7.93 -0.58 0.08
N ALA A 50 -6.87 0.11 -0.32
CA ALA A 50 -5.64 -0.53 -0.79
C ALA A 50 -5.02 -1.40 0.30
N ILE A 51 -4.97 -0.93 1.55
CA ILE A 51 -4.42 -1.70 2.69
C ILE A 51 -5.27 -2.95 2.97
N ARG A 52 -6.59 -2.79 3.11
CA ARG A 52 -7.52 -3.93 3.32
C ARG A 52 -7.48 -4.94 2.18
N TRP A 53 -7.25 -4.46 0.96
CA TRP A 53 -7.12 -5.33 -0.21
C TRP A 53 -5.89 -6.24 -0.11
N ILE A 54 -4.77 -5.76 0.44
CA ILE A 54 -3.57 -6.57 0.69
C ILE A 54 -3.91 -7.71 1.64
N GLU A 55 -4.51 -7.39 2.79
CA GLU A 55 -4.91 -8.39 3.80
C GLU A 55 -5.83 -9.47 3.22
N THR A 56 -6.71 -9.10 2.29
CA THR A 56 -7.68 -10.01 1.66
C THR A 56 -7.06 -10.87 0.55
N HIS A 57 -6.19 -10.29 -0.29
CA HIS A 57 -5.69 -10.94 -1.51
C HIS A 57 -4.30 -11.56 -1.38
N HIS A 58 -3.59 -11.22 -0.31
CA HIS A 58 -2.24 -11.69 -0.01
C HIS A 58 -2.17 -12.18 1.44
N PRO A 59 -2.91 -13.24 1.81
CA PRO A 59 -2.93 -13.77 3.19
C PRO A 59 -1.56 -14.28 3.66
N GLU A 60 -0.63 -14.53 2.74
CA GLU A 60 0.77 -14.84 3.04
C GLU A 60 1.58 -13.65 3.54
N ALA A 61 1.09 -12.42 3.36
CA ALA A 61 1.72 -11.18 3.79
C ALA A 61 0.94 -10.59 4.97
N GLN A 62 1.57 -10.54 6.14
CA GLN A 62 0.99 -9.90 7.31
C GLN A 62 1.25 -8.40 7.28
N VAL A 63 0.20 -7.60 7.36
CA VAL A 63 0.30 -6.17 7.65
C VAL A 63 0.47 -6.02 9.16
N VAL A 64 1.63 -5.50 9.59
CA VAL A 64 1.98 -5.38 11.02
C VAL A 64 1.53 -4.03 11.58
N ASP A 65 1.70 -2.97 10.80
CA ASP A 65 1.29 -1.61 11.15
C ASP A 65 1.13 -0.78 9.87
N TRP A 66 0.36 0.31 9.94
CA TRP A 66 0.22 1.30 8.89
C TRP A 66 -0.34 2.62 9.42
N GLN A 67 -0.03 3.70 8.69
CA GLN A 67 -0.56 5.03 8.96
C GLN A 67 -0.98 5.70 7.65
N ILE A 68 -2.00 6.56 7.72
CA ILE A 68 -2.43 7.41 6.61
C ILE A 68 -2.30 8.87 7.04
N GLU A 69 -1.59 9.65 6.24
CA GLU A 69 -1.51 11.10 6.36
C GLU A 69 -2.14 11.75 5.13
N ILE A 70 -2.86 12.85 5.33
CA ILE A 70 -3.48 13.64 4.27
C ILE A 70 -3.04 15.09 4.45
N LEU A 71 -2.52 15.68 3.38
CA LEU A 71 -1.99 17.04 3.33
C LEU A 71 -3.03 18.05 2.86
#